data_AF-A0A2A6Z7R2-F1
#
_entry.id   AF-A0A2A6Z7R2-F1
#
_cell.length_a   1.000
_cell.length_b   1.000
_cell.length_c   1.000
_cell.angle_alpha   90.00
_cell.angle_beta   90.00
_cell.angle_gamma   90.00
#
_symmetry.space_group_name_H-M   'P 1'
#
loop_
_entity.id
_entity.type
_entity.pdbx_description
1 polymer ?
#
loop_
_entity_poly.entity_id
_entity_poly.type
_entity_poly.pdbx_seq_one_letter_code
_entity_poly.pdbx_strand_id
1 'polypeptide(L)' 'MSAKDKDQEPGTFMIQACRCRRCGGLLTSKESVRNGIGHVCRMKALREMPDPNQVTVFDVLGDKEENTHEK' A
#
# COMPACT_ATOMS: atom_id res chain seq x y z
N MET A 1 32.11 -0.27 37.83
CA MET A 1 30.67 -0.40 37.56
C MET A 1 30.49 -1.61 36.66
N SER A 2 29.97 -2.72 37.18
CA SER A 2 30.01 -4.03 36.51
C SER A 2 29.01 -4.11 35.36
N ALA A 3 29.51 -4.41 34.16
CA ALA A 3 28.71 -4.83 33.01
C ALA A 3 28.07 -6.19 33.32
N LYS A 4 26.77 -6.20 33.60
CA LYS A 4 25.97 -7.42 33.78
C LYS A 4 24.74 -7.35 32.87
N ASP A 5 24.96 -7.60 31.59
CA ASP A 5 23.90 -7.87 30.63
C ASP A 5 24.44 -8.89 29.62
N LYS A 6 24.52 -10.17 30.01
CA LYS A 6 25.00 -11.23 29.11
C LYS A 6 24.06 -12.43 28.95
N ASP A 7 23.01 -12.58 29.77
CA ASP A 7 22.22 -13.83 29.78
C ASP A 7 20.71 -13.59 29.93
N GLN A 8 20.15 -12.58 29.24
CA GLN A 8 18.70 -12.49 29.11
C GLN A 8 18.27 -13.40 27.96
N GLU A 9 17.76 -14.60 28.30
CA GLU A 9 17.07 -15.46 27.35
C GLU A 9 16.04 -14.63 26.56
N PRO A 10 16.01 -14.71 25.21
CA PRO A 10 15.07 -13.93 24.41
C PRO A 10 13.65 -14.34 24.79
N GLY A 11 12.98 -13.49 25.58
CA GLY A 11 11.62 -13.72 26.03
C GLY A 11 10.66 -13.82 24.84
N THR A 12 9.64 -14.67 24.94
CA THR A 12 8.55 -14.70 23.95
C THR A 12 7.63 -13.51 24.18
N PHE A 13 7.40 -12.71 23.14
CA PHE A 13 6.45 -11.60 23.15
C PHE A 13 5.56 -11.62 21.91
N MET A 14 4.34 -11.12 22.08
CA MET A 14 3.40 -10.97 20.97
C MET A 14 3.56 -9.59 20.33
N ILE A 15 3.51 -9.54 19.01
CA ILE A 15 3.47 -8.29 18.24
C ILE A 15 2.19 -8.21 17.44
N GLN A 16 1.71 -6.99 17.22
CA GLN A 16 0.66 -6.77 16.25
C GLN A 16 1.26 -6.86 14.85
N ALA A 17 0.65 -7.68 14.00
CA ALA A 17 1.09 -7.84 12.62
C ALA A 17 -0.11 -8.03 11.69
N CYS A 18 0.04 -7.64 10.42
CA CYS A 18 -0.93 -7.92 9.38
C CYS A 18 -0.20 -8.19 8.05
N ARG A 19 -0.93 -8.56 6.99
CA ARG A 19 -0.38 -8.70 5.64
C ARG A 19 -0.65 -7.45 4.82
N CYS A 20 0.34 -7.05 4.02
CA CYS A 20 0.20 -5.98 3.04
C CYS A 20 -0.91 -6.32 2.05
N ARG A 21 -1.91 -5.44 1.90
CA ARG A 21 -3.03 -5.64 0.98
C ARG A 21 -2.63 -5.78 -0.49
N ARG A 22 -1.45 -5.28 -0.86
CA ARG A 22 -0.97 -5.29 -2.25
C ARG A 22 -0.12 -6.51 -2.60
N CYS A 23 0.74 -6.97 -1.69
CA CYS A 23 1.72 -8.05 -1.98
C CYS A 23 1.68 -9.23 -1.00
N GLY A 24 0.85 -9.17 0.04
CA GLY A 24 0.79 -10.23 1.07
C GLY A 24 1.95 -10.25 2.07
N GLY A 25 2.98 -9.42 1.91
CA GLY A 25 4.14 -9.36 2.82
C GLY A 25 3.77 -9.00 4.25
N LEU A 26 4.50 -9.56 5.23
CA LEU A 26 4.25 -9.33 6.66
C LEU A 26 4.61 -7.89 7.08
N LEU A 27 3.68 -7.23 7.75
CA LEU A 27 3.83 -5.87 8.27
C LEU A 27 3.81 -5.91 9.80
N THR A 28 4.82 -5.31 10.42
CA THR A 28 4.99 -5.29 11.88
C THR A 28 5.15 -3.87 12.44
N SER A 29 5.38 -2.87 11.59
CA SER A 29 5.45 -1.47 12.03
C SER A 29 4.05 -0.92 12.31
N LYS A 30 3.93 -0.08 13.33
CA LYS A 30 2.64 0.52 13.74
C LYS A 30 1.93 1.25 12.60
N GLU A 31 2.68 1.98 11.78
CA GLU A 31 2.14 2.71 10.63
C GLU A 31 1.70 1.77 9.51
N SER A 32 2.54 0.79 9.14
CA SER A 32 2.18 -0.15 8.07
C SER A 32 1.03 -1.07 8.47
N VAL A 33 0.95 -1.47 9.74
CA VAL A 33 -0.18 -2.23 10.27
C VAL A 33 -1.47 -1.42 10.23
N ARG A 34 -1.44 -0.15 10.69
CA ARG A 34 -2.58 0.77 10.64
C ARG A 34 -3.07 1.00 9.20
N ASN A 35 -2.15 1.26 8.28
CA ASN A 35 -2.49 1.57 6.89
C ASN A 35 -2.77 0.31 6.06
N GLY A 36 -2.34 -0.87 6.52
CA GLY A 36 -2.45 -2.16 5.84
C GLY A 36 -1.65 -2.27 4.53
N ILE A 37 -0.64 -1.42 4.34
CA ILE A 37 0.21 -1.43 3.15
C ILE A 37 1.67 -1.16 3.55
N GLY A 38 2.58 -1.94 2.97
CA GLY A 38 4.02 -1.75 3.21
C GLY A 38 4.56 -0.52 2.47
N HIS A 39 5.61 0.08 3.02
CA HIS A 39 6.25 1.30 2.47
C HIS A 39 6.54 1.21 0.97
N VAL A 40 7.19 0.14 0.52
CA VAL A 40 7.52 -0.05 -0.92
C VAL A 40 6.26 -0.15 -1.79
N CYS A 41 5.25 -0.90 -1.34
CA CYS A 41 3.98 -1.04 -2.07
C CYS A 41 3.22 0.29 -2.15
N ARG A 42 3.27 1.09 -1.09
CA ARG A 42 2.69 2.44 -1.06
C ARG A 42 3.39 3.35 -2.06
N MET A 43 4.71 3.37 -2.08
CA MET A 43 5.49 4.19 -3.02
C MET A 43 5.23 3.81 -4.48
N LYS A 44 5.11 2.51 -4.76
CA LYS A 44 4.73 2.03 -6.11
C LYS A 44 3.32 2.49 -6.49
N ALA A 45 2.35 2.40 -5.58
CA ALA A 45 0.97 2.83 -5.84
C ALA A 45 0.89 4.33 -6.13
N LEU A 46 1.69 5.15 -5.46
CA LEU A 46 1.76 6.59 -5.73
C LEU A 46 2.36 6.91 -7.11
N ARG A 47 3.32 6.10 -7.58
CA ARG A 47 3.93 6.26 -8.91
C ARG A 47 3.03 5.76 -10.05
N GLU A 48 2.06 4.92 -9.75
CA GLU A 48 1.07 4.41 -10.71
C GLU A 48 -0.07 5.41 -10.95
N MET A 49 -0.11 6.55 -10.25
CA MET A 49 -1.07 7.60 -10.56
C MET A 49 -0.83 8.10 -11.99
N PRO A 50 -1.89 8.17 -12.82
CA PRO A 50 -1.74 8.63 -14.19
C PRO A 50 -1.22 10.07 -14.21
N ASP A 51 -0.34 10.35 -15.17
CA ASP A 51 0.10 11.72 -15.42
C ASP A 51 -1.12 12.58 -15.80
N PRO A 52 -1.27 13.81 -15.29
CA PRO A 52 -2.41 14.67 -15.62
C PRO A 52 -2.60 14.92 -17.12
N ASN A 53 -1.54 14.79 -17.91
CA ASN A 53 -1.54 14.96 -19.36
C ASN A 53 -1.73 13.63 -20.11
N GLN A 54 -1.89 12.51 -19.42
CA GLN A 54 -2.16 11.20 -20.01
C GLN A 54 -3.67 10.94 -20.08
N VAL A 55 -4.17 10.64 -21.27
CA VAL A 55 -5.56 10.24 -21.51
C VAL A 55 -5.62 8.76 -21.87
N THR A 56 -6.67 8.07 -21.44
CA THR A 56 -6.94 6.69 -21.84
C THR A 56 -7.68 6.67 -23.18
N VAL A 57 -7.63 5.53 -23.88
CA VAL A 57 -8.44 5.34 -25.10
C VAL A 57 -9.93 5.50 -24.84
N PHE A 58 -10.39 5.27 -23.61
CA PHE A 58 -11.79 5.46 -23.22
C PHE A 58 -12.15 6.94 -23.08
N ASP A 59 -11.21 7.78 -22.63
CA ASP A 59 -11.42 9.24 -22.56
C ASP A 59 -11.54 9.88 -23.96
N VAL A 60 -10.92 9.27 -24.97
CA VAL A 60 -10.93 9.75 -26.36
C VAL A 60 -12.09 9.15 -27.19
N LEU A 61 -12.51 7.92 -26.86
CA LEU A 61 -13.55 7.20 -27.59
C LEU A 61 -14.95 7.32 -26.94
N GLY A 62 -15.03 7.68 -25.66
CA GLY A 62 -16.28 7.81 -24.90
C GLY A 62 -17.21 8.92 -25.41
N ASP A 63 -16.71 9.89 -26.17
CA ASP A 63 -17.51 10.96 -26.78
C ASP A 63 -18.39 10.50 -27.97
N LYS A 64 -18.36 9.21 -28.35
CA LYS A 64 -19.13 8.69 -29.49
C LYS A 64 -20.44 7.98 -29.16
N GLU A 65 -20.80 7.78 -27.89
CA GLU A 65 -21.98 6.98 -27.52
C GLU A 65 -23.08 7.72 -26.72
N GLU A 66 -23.00 9.04 -26.54
CA GLU A 66 -24.12 9.83 -25.97
C GLU A 66 -24.59 10.96 -26.91
N ASN A 67 -25.05 10.60 -28.12
CA ASN A 67 -25.95 11.47 -28.88
C ASN A 67 -26.92 10.68 -29.77
N THR A 68 -27.64 9.71 -29.20
CA THR A 68 -28.85 9.15 -29.83
C THR A 68 -29.85 8.64 -28.79
N HIS A 69 -30.47 9.56 -28.05
CA HIS A 69 -31.89 9.41 -27.72
C HIS A 69 -32.51 10.78 -27.45
N GLU A 70 -32.85 11.47 -28.53
CA GLU A 70 -33.86 12.53 -28.50
C GLU A 70 -35.23 11.85 -28.63
N LYS A 71 -36.05 11.84 -27.56
CA LYS A 71 -37.48 12.17 -27.59
C LYS A 71 -38.11 12.20 -26.20
#